data_AF-A0A2R8FB96-F1
#
_entry.id   AF-A0A2R8FB96-F1
#
_cell.length_a   1.000
_cell.length_b   1.000
_cell.length_c   1.000
_cell.angle_alpha   90.00
_cell.angle_beta   90.00
_cell.angle_gamma   90.00
#
_symmetry.space_group_name_H-M   'P 1'
#
loop_
_entity.id
_entity.type
_entity.pdbx_description
1 polymer ?
#
loop_
_entity_poly.entity_id
_entity_poly.type
_entity_poly.pdbx_seq_one_letter_code
_entity_poly.pdbx_strand_id
1 'polypeptide(L)'
;MGFTLRYLFLGFVFFAVSSFGNQILSVPHWLSEEESFYTHRFDFSKNYPDMENIEIQAQRKKRVEFNMTGEFPRLETVDYVGSFGHLRAKFRGHYSVLSCLNFSCGACKMDMDFRGNWRKSGTITICNQQEPITLKLPQDVGVIVHTKISLKGKVCILGNLVKQGWGVWNKTYHNDLVGVSEVTLVFNVASGGGTITLS
;
A
#
# COMPACT_ATOMS: atom_id res chain seq x y z
N MET A 1 -87.30 47.31 -18.86
CA MET A 1 -85.92 47.08 -18.36
C MET A 1 -84.97 47.55 -19.44
N GLY A 2 -83.98 48.44 -19.24
CA GLY A 2 -83.70 49.29 -18.08
C GLY A 2 -82.22 49.70 -18.01
N PHE A 3 -81.91 51.00 -18.12
CA PHE A 3 -80.58 51.65 -18.00
C PHE A 3 -79.48 51.15 -18.98
N THR A 4 -78.89 51.91 -19.91
CA THR A 4 -78.27 53.26 -19.99
C THR A 4 -76.83 53.39 -19.48
N LEU A 5 -76.02 54.00 -20.36
CA LEU A 5 -74.86 54.88 -20.10
C LEU A 5 -73.44 54.28 -19.92
N ARG A 6 -72.47 55.10 -20.35
CA ARG A 6 -71.02 54.97 -20.19
C ARG A 6 -70.60 55.10 -18.71
N TYR A 7 -69.44 54.54 -18.34
CA TYR A 7 -68.22 55.23 -17.84
C TYR A 7 -67.12 54.14 -17.67
N LEU A 8 -65.87 54.34 -18.14
CA LEU A 8 -64.74 54.94 -17.42
C LEU A 8 -64.43 54.28 -16.07
N PHE A 9 -63.23 53.70 -15.90
CA PHE A 9 -62.34 53.94 -14.74
C PHE A 9 -60.91 53.42 -14.96
N LEU A 10 -59.93 54.07 -14.33
CA LEU A 10 -58.54 53.59 -14.19
C LEU A 10 -58.40 52.67 -12.96
N GLY A 11 -57.36 51.82 -12.95
CA GLY A 11 -56.96 51.06 -11.76
C GLY A 11 -55.55 50.48 -11.81
N PHE A 12 -54.60 51.14 -11.13
CA PHE A 12 -53.47 50.46 -10.47
C PHE A 12 -54.02 49.69 -9.23
N VAL A 13 -53.33 48.77 -8.56
CA VAL A 13 -51.90 48.43 -8.48
C VAL A 13 -51.74 46.87 -8.62
N PHE A 14 -50.80 46.07 -8.08
CA PHE A 14 -49.70 46.20 -7.08
C PHE A 14 -48.50 45.33 -7.48
N PHE A 15 -47.38 45.47 -6.77
CA PHE A 15 -46.16 44.68 -6.91
C PHE A 15 -46.34 43.19 -6.55
N ALA A 16 -45.63 42.31 -7.27
CA ALA A 16 -45.08 41.07 -6.72
C ALA A 16 -43.68 40.84 -7.32
N VAL A 17 -42.66 40.63 -6.47
CA VAL A 17 -41.28 40.44 -6.93
C VAL A 17 -41.05 38.98 -7.30
N SER A 18 -40.85 38.72 -8.60
CA SER A 18 -40.16 37.52 -9.08
C SER A 18 -38.75 37.91 -9.52
N SER A 19 -37.75 37.49 -8.75
CA SER A 19 -36.34 37.69 -9.11
C SER A 19 -36.04 36.99 -10.43
N PHE A 20 -35.36 37.67 -11.36
CA PHE A 20 -34.85 37.03 -12.58
C PHE A 20 -33.70 36.09 -12.20
N GLY A 21 -34.08 34.86 -11.87
CA GLY A 21 -33.17 33.75 -11.63
C GLY A 21 -32.49 33.31 -12.92
N ASN A 22 -31.52 34.09 -13.38
CA ASN A 22 -30.42 33.60 -14.21
C ASN A 22 -29.55 32.67 -13.35
N GLN A 23 -30.12 31.52 -12.97
CA GLN A 23 -29.36 30.38 -12.51
C GLN A 23 -28.40 30.04 -13.64
N ILE A 24 -27.11 30.25 -13.38
CA ILE A 24 -26.04 29.76 -14.24
C ILE A 24 -26.31 28.28 -14.43
N LEU A 25 -26.57 27.85 -15.66
CA LEU A 25 -26.63 26.44 -16.01
C LEU A 25 -25.22 25.87 -15.86
N SER A 26 -24.89 25.51 -14.62
CA SER A 26 -23.80 24.61 -14.30
C SER A 26 -24.14 23.28 -14.95
N VAL A 27 -23.70 23.13 -16.21
CA VAL A 27 -23.59 21.83 -16.85
C VAL A 27 -22.92 20.92 -15.83
N PRO A 28 -23.53 19.78 -15.44
CA PRO A 28 -22.85 18.84 -14.55
C PRO A 28 -21.62 18.36 -15.31
N HIS A 29 -20.47 18.95 -15.00
CA HIS A 29 -19.21 18.55 -15.57
C HIS A 29 -18.84 17.24 -14.91
N TRP A 30 -19.38 16.16 -15.49
CA TRP A 30 -18.98 14.80 -15.22
C TRP A 30 -17.51 14.69 -15.59
N LEU A 31 -16.64 15.02 -14.62
CA LEU A 31 -15.29 14.51 -14.57
C LEU A 31 -15.42 12.99 -14.43
N SER A 32 -15.59 12.35 -15.58
CA SER A 32 -15.05 11.02 -15.81
C SER A 32 -13.54 11.17 -15.61
N GLU A 33 -13.10 11.05 -14.35
CA GLU A 33 -11.72 10.74 -14.02
C GLU A 33 -11.43 9.33 -14.55
N GLU A 34 -11.31 9.21 -15.88
CA GLU A 34 -10.73 8.03 -16.50
C GLU A 34 -9.38 7.81 -15.83
N GLU A 35 -9.23 6.63 -15.22
CA GLU A 35 -8.21 6.36 -14.20
C GLU A 35 -6.78 6.52 -14.75
N SER A 36 -6.28 7.74 -14.84
CA SER A 36 -4.85 7.99 -15.02
C SER A 36 -4.15 7.40 -13.79
N PHE A 37 -3.39 6.32 -14.01
CA PHE A 37 -2.91 5.41 -12.97
C PHE A 37 -1.80 6.06 -12.11
N TYR A 38 -2.15 7.05 -11.30
CA TYR A 38 -1.27 7.72 -10.34
C TYR A 38 -0.64 6.69 -9.42
N THR A 39 0.59 6.34 -9.76
CA THR A 39 1.43 5.43 -8.99
C THR A 39 2.00 6.25 -7.84
N HIS A 40 1.49 6.02 -6.64
CA HIS A 40 1.90 6.77 -5.45
C HIS A 40 3.28 6.28 -5.02
N ARG A 41 4.30 6.92 -5.58
CA ARG A 41 5.71 6.69 -5.29
C ARG A 41 6.14 7.60 -4.14
N PHE A 42 6.64 6.98 -3.08
CA PHE A 42 7.33 7.64 -1.99
C PHE A 42 8.82 7.39 -2.18
N ASP A 43 9.61 8.46 -2.31
CA ASP A 43 11.02 8.37 -2.65
C ASP A 43 11.91 8.81 -1.49
N PHE A 44 12.54 7.82 -0.85
CA PHE A 44 13.43 7.98 0.28
C PHE A 44 14.84 7.48 -0.11
N SER A 45 15.37 8.04 -1.19
CA SER A 45 16.70 7.72 -1.76
C SER A 45 17.85 8.58 -1.22
N LYS A 46 17.56 9.53 -0.32
CA LYS A 46 18.53 10.44 0.34
C LYS A 46 18.85 9.99 1.77
N ASN A 47 19.73 10.70 2.47
CA ASN A 47 19.92 10.50 3.91
C ASN A 47 18.76 11.15 4.69
N TYR A 48 18.21 10.42 5.66
CA TYR A 48 17.16 10.86 6.59
C TYR A 48 17.62 10.57 8.03
N PRO A 49 18.48 11.42 8.62
CA PRO A 49 19.18 11.09 9.86
C PRO A 49 18.24 10.91 11.05
N ASP A 50 17.19 11.73 11.12
CA ASP A 50 16.24 11.80 12.26
C ASP A 50 14.89 11.11 11.99
N MET A 51 14.79 10.31 10.93
CA MET A 51 13.57 9.56 10.61
C MET A 51 13.52 8.26 11.41
N GLU A 52 12.64 8.19 12.41
CA GLU A 52 12.53 7.04 13.33
C GLU A 52 11.44 6.03 12.92
N ASN A 53 10.33 6.49 12.37
CA ASN A 53 9.16 5.65 12.06
C ASN A 53 8.51 6.11 10.74
N ILE A 54 7.94 5.17 9.98
CA ILE A 54 7.16 5.44 8.77
C ILE A 54 5.83 4.68 8.85
N GLU A 55 4.71 5.38 8.78
CA GLU A 55 3.37 4.78 8.65
C GLU A 55 2.71 5.23 7.34
N ILE A 56 2.22 4.29 6.52
CA ILE A 56 1.61 4.59 5.21
C ILE A 56 0.25 3.88 5.06
N GLN A 57 -0.81 4.67 5.19
CA GLN A 57 -2.21 4.28 5.00
C GLN A 57 -2.62 4.50 3.53
N ALA A 58 -2.83 3.43 2.78
CA ALA A 58 -2.98 3.44 1.32
C ALA A 58 -4.19 2.67 0.77
N GLN A 59 -5.23 2.44 1.58
CA GLN A 59 -6.41 1.59 1.27
C GLN A 59 -7.29 2.08 0.10
N ARG A 60 -6.90 3.13 -0.62
CA ARG A 60 -7.55 3.64 -1.84
C ARG A 60 -6.58 3.77 -3.03
N LYS A 61 -5.37 3.20 -2.96
CA LYS A 61 -4.30 3.42 -3.95
C LYS A 61 -3.95 2.14 -4.72
N LYS A 62 -4.34 2.11 -6.00
CA LYS A 62 -4.20 0.98 -6.95
C LYS A 62 -2.76 0.59 -7.26
N ARG A 63 -1.80 1.51 -7.11
CA ARG A 63 -0.34 1.30 -7.26
C ARG A 63 0.42 2.14 -6.24
N VAL A 64 1.33 1.52 -5.50
CA VAL A 64 2.21 2.16 -4.51
C VAL A 64 3.65 1.69 -4.73
N GLU A 65 4.60 2.63 -4.80
CA GLU A 65 6.04 2.31 -4.84
C GLU A 65 6.80 2.94 -3.66
N PHE A 66 7.58 2.14 -2.94
CA PHE A 66 8.52 2.62 -1.93
C PHE A 66 9.96 2.49 -2.45
N ASN A 67 10.68 3.60 -2.52
CA ASN A 67 12.11 3.63 -2.84
C ASN A 67 12.93 3.95 -1.58
N MET A 68 13.09 2.96 -0.72
CA MET A 68 13.87 3.04 0.53
C MET A 68 15.34 2.73 0.25
N THR A 69 15.97 3.49 -0.65
CA THR A 69 17.39 3.30 -1.06
C THR A 69 18.38 4.21 -0.37
N GLY A 70 17.90 5.11 0.49
CA GLY A 70 18.68 6.09 1.23
C GLY A 70 19.40 5.55 2.48
N GLU A 71 19.82 6.48 3.33
CA GLU A 71 20.49 6.20 4.61
C GLU A 71 19.55 6.53 5.78
N PHE A 72 19.38 5.59 6.71
CA PHE A 72 18.43 5.68 7.81
C PHE A 72 19.09 5.21 9.12
N PRO A 73 19.87 6.08 9.79
CA PRO A 73 20.59 5.69 11.01
C PRO A 73 19.69 5.58 12.25
N ARG A 74 18.47 6.14 12.23
CA ARG A 74 17.50 6.11 13.35
C ARG A 74 16.17 5.40 13.06
N LEU A 75 15.93 4.93 11.83
CA LEU A 75 14.65 4.30 11.46
C LEU A 75 14.49 2.94 12.13
N GLU A 76 13.52 2.80 13.02
CA GLU A 76 13.24 1.59 13.79
C GLU A 76 12.09 0.76 13.23
N THR A 77 11.07 1.43 12.65
CA THR A 77 9.81 0.81 12.18
C THR A 77 9.35 1.30 10.79
N VAL A 78 8.69 0.42 10.03
CA VAL A 78 7.91 0.78 8.83
C VAL A 78 6.61 -0.02 8.75
N ASP A 79 5.48 0.67 8.80
CA ASP A 79 4.13 0.11 8.76
C ASP A 79 3.36 0.54 7.50
N TYR A 80 2.71 -0.42 6.83
CA TYR A 80 1.94 -0.21 5.61
C TYR A 80 0.60 -0.94 5.63
N VAL A 81 -0.47 -0.22 5.27
CA VAL A 81 -1.83 -0.77 5.12
C VAL A 81 -2.42 -0.42 3.75
N GLY A 82 -2.46 -1.41 2.87
CA GLY A 82 -3.15 -1.37 1.57
C GLY A 82 -4.49 -2.11 1.59
N SER A 83 -5.19 -2.11 0.45
CA SER A 83 -6.45 -2.84 0.26
C SER A 83 -6.44 -3.72 -0.99
N PHE A 84 -6.05 -3.17 -2.14
CA PHE A 84 -5.95 -3.86 -3.41
C PHE A 84 -4.85 -3.26 -4.32
N GLY A 85 -4.46 -3.98 -5.38
CA GLY A 85 -3.65 -3.45 -6.48
C GLY A 85 -2.22 -3.97 -6.50
N HIS A 86 -1.23 -3.08 -6.57
CA HIS A 86 0.19 -3.45 -6.60
C HIS A 86 1.01 -2.60 -5.61
N LEU A 87 1.62 -3.28 -4.63
CA LEU A 87 2.68 -2.74 -3.78
C LEU A 87 4.04 -3.16 -4.36
N ARG A 88 4.95 -2.20 -4.53
CA ARG A 88 6.36 -2.47 -4.81
C ARG A 88 7.23 -1.79 -3.77
N ALA A 89 8.16 -2.50 -3.14
CA ALA A 89 9.03 -1.93 -2.11
C ALA A 89 10.51 -2.28 -2.35
N LYS A 90 11.39 -1.29 -2.23
CA LYS A 90 12.85 -1.44 -2.39
C LYS A 90 13.56 -1.05 -1.10
N PHE A 91 13.67 -1.98 -0.16
CA PHE A 91 14.48 -1.86 1.04
C PHE A 91 15.94 -2.21 0.70
N ARG A 92 16.61 -1.27 0.01
CA ARG A 92 17.98 -1.42 -0.50
C ARG A 92 18.94 -0.34 0.02
N GLY A 93 18.52 0.42 1.02
CA GLY A 93 19.29 1.46 1.68
C GLY A 93 20.19 0.93 2.79
N HIS A 94 20.63 1.83 3.67
CA HIS A 94 21.38 1.52 4.88
C HIS A 94 20.51 1.68 6.13
N TYR A 95 20.44 0.65 6.96
CA TYR A 95 19.60 0.61 8.17
C TYR A 95 20.42 0.25 9.41
N SER A 96 20.67 1.23 10.27
CA SER A 96 21.41 1.01 11.51
C SER A 96 20.58 0.34 12.59
N VAL A 97 19.30 0.71 12.72
CA VAL A 97 18.43 0.29 13.84
C VAL A 97 17.05 -0.26 13.46
N LEU A 98 16.79 -0.46 12.16
CA LEU A 98 15.50 -0.96 11.66
C LEU A 98 15.27 -2.40 12.10
N SER A 99 14.19 -2.64 12.84
CA SER A 99 13.92 -3.95 13.44
C SER A 99 12.47 -4.44 13.33
N CYS A 100 11.53 -3.60 12.87
CA CYS A 100 10.15 -3.99 12.64
C CYS A 100 9.64 -3.45 11.29
N LEU A 101 9.11 -4.30 10.43
CA LEU A 101 8.41 -3.88 9.22
C LEU A 101 7.11 -4.68 9.08
N ASN A 102 5.97 -4.03 8.88
CA ASN A 102 4.68 -4.71 8.69
C ASN A 102 3.96 -4.24 7.42
N PHE A 103 3.66 -5.18 6.53
CA PHE A 103 2.93 -4.94 5.29
C PHE A 103 1.61 -5.72 5.31
N SER A 104 0.49 -5.02 5.39
CA SER A 104 -0.85 -5.61 5.33
C SER A 104 -1.59 -5.16 4.08
N CYS A 105 -2.18 -6.10 3.34
CA CYS A 105 -3.13 -5.79 2.27
C CYS A 105 -4.12 -6.94 2.05
N GLY A 106 -5.32 -6.63 1.53
CA GLY A 106 -6.30 -7.64 1.11
C GLY A 106 -5.88 -8.36 -0.17
N ALA A 107 -5.85 -7.64 -1.28
CA ALA A 107 -5.58 -8.17 -2.62
C ALA A 107 -4.54 -7.31 -3.36
N CYS A 108 -3.34 -7.18 -2.78
CA CYS A 108 -2.20 -6.53 -3.45
C CYS A 108 -1.29 -7.60 -4.03
N LYS A 109 -0.93 -7.53 -5.33
CA LYS A 109 0.36 -8.08 -5.75
C LYS A 109 1.45 -7.35 -4.96
N MET A 110 2.45 -8.07 -4.46
CA MET A 110 3.57 -7.49 -3.71
C MET A 110 4.89 -7.87 -4.38
N ASP A 111 5.65 -6.90 -4.90
CA ASP A 111 7.02 -7.11 -5.40
C ASP A 111 8.03 -6.36 -4.51
N MET A 112 8.67 -7.06 -3.58
CA MET A 112 9.51 -6.47 -2.53
C MET A 112 10.96 -6.96 -2.57
N ASP A 113 11.91 -6.07 -2.30
CA ASP A 113 13.36 -6.31 -2.40
C ASP A 113 14.05 -5.78 -1.14
N PHE A 114 14.53 -6.69 -0.29
CA PHE A 114 15.12 -6.42 1.04
C PHE A 114 16.65 -6.51 1.05
N ARG A 115 17.28 -6.46 -0.13
CA ARG A 115 18.75 -6.52 -0.31
C ARG A 115 19.41 -5.16 -0.08
N GLY A 116 19.19 -4.62 1.10
CA GLY A 116 19.86 -3.45 1.69
C GLY A 116 20.88 -3.88 2.74
N ASN A 117 21.57 -2.90 3.32
CA ASN A 117 22.61 -3.11 4.32
C ASN A 117 22.00 -2.97 5.72
N TRP A 118 21.76 -4.11 6.37
CA TRP A 118 21.15 -4.24 7.69
C TRP A 118 22.22 -4.37 8.78
N ARG A 119 22.14 -3.55 9.84
CA ARG A 119 23.05 -3.63 11.01
C ARG A 119 22.40 -4.19 12.28
N LYS A 120 21.10 -4.49 12.24
CA LYS A 120 20.32 -4.98 13.38
C LYS A 120 19.40 -6.10 12.91
N SER A 121 19.25 -7.14 13.74
CA SER A 121 18.27 -8.21 13.53
C SER A 121 16.84 -7.66 13.64
N GLY A 122 15.90 -8.21 12.86
CA GLY A 122 14.56 -7.63 12.74
C GLY A 122 13.49 -8.60 12.23
N THR A 123 12.23 -8.22 12.44
CA THR A 123 11.04 -8.97 12.02
C THR A 123 10.33 -8.25 10.88
N ILE A 124 9.98 -8.98 9.82
CA ILE A 124 9.27 -8.47 8.64
C ILE A 124 7.95 -9.25 8.49
N THR A 125 6.83 -8.66 8.91
CA THR A 125 5.50 -9.26 8.78
C THR A 125 4.87 -8.88 7.45
N ILE A 126 4.38 -9.86 6.68
CA ILE A 126 3.79 -9.65 5.36
C ILE A 126 2.48 -10.45 5.28
N CYS A 127 1.36 -9.75 5.14
CA CYS A 127 0.02 -10.32 5.13
C CYS A 127 -0.72 -9.97 3.83
N ASN A 128 -1.16 -11.01 3.11
CA ASN A 128 -1.97 -10.92 1.89
C ASN A 128 -3.14 -11.94 1.95
N GLN A 129 -4.19 -11.77 1.14
CA GLN A 129 -5.30 -12.75 1.11
C GLN A 129 -5.38 -13.57 -0.18
N GLN A 130 -4.95 -13.05 -1.33
CA GLN A 130 -5.20 -13.74 -2.62
C GLN A 130 -4.05 -13.62 -3.64
N GLU A 131 -3.38 -12.48 -3.70
CA GLU A 131 -2.45 -12.13 -4.79
C GLU A 131 -1.02 -12.67 -4.57
N PRO A 132 -0.18 -12.73 -5.62
CA PRO A 132 1.22 -13.15 -5.51
C PRO A 132 2.09 -12.22 -4.65
N ILE A 133 3.06 -12.81 -3.96
CA ILE A 133 4.10 -12.12 -3.19
C ILE A 133 5.46 -12.54 -3.73
N THR A 134 6.26 -11.60 -4.21
CA THR A 134 7.65 -11.80 -4.65
C THR A 134 8.58 -11.13 -3.64
N LEU A 135 9.43 -11.91 -2.98
CA LEU A 135 10.43 -11.41 -2.02
C LEU A 135 11.84 -11.67 -2.56
N LYS A 136 12.66 -10.62 -2.63
CA LYS A 136 14.11 -10.73 -2.78
C LYS A 136 14.76 -10.55 -1.42
N LEU A 137 15.46 -11.57 -0.96
CA LEU A 137 16.02 -11.69 0.37
C LEU A 137 17.52 -11.29 0.33
N PRO A 138 18.07 -10.71 1.42
CA PRO A 138 19.51 -10.49 1.52
C PRO A 138 20.28 -11.82 1.57
N GLN A 139 21.56 -11.75 1.17
CA GLN A 139 22.46 -12.91 1.03
C GLN A 139 23.72 -12.77 1.89
N ASP A 140 23.80 -11.68 2.66
CA ASP A 140 24.88 -11.20 3.49
C ASP A 140 24.55 -11.26 5.00
N VAL A 141 23.30 -11.59 5.34
CA VAL A 141 22.81 -11.76 6.73
C VAL A 141 22.04 -13.07 6.87
N GLY A 142 21.83 -13.53 8.10
CA GLY A 142 20.93 -14.65 8.39
C GLY A 142 19.50 -14.33 7.94
N VAL A 143 18.82 -15.28 7.30
CA VAL A 143 17.43 -15.13 6.87
C VAL A 143 16.61 -16.34 7.28
N ILE A 144 15.49 -16.10 7.96
CA ILE A 144 14.46 -17.09 8.29
C ILE A 144 13.14 -16.61 7.67
N VAL A 145 12.40 -17.48 6.99
CA VAL A 145 11.10 -17.18 6.38
C VAL A 145 10.07 -18.20 6.85
N HIS A 146 9.15 -17.80 7.71
CA HIS A 146 7.99 -18.57 8.11
C HIS A 146 6.83 -18.28 7.15
N THR A 147 6.30 -19.31 6.49
CA THR A 147 5.23 -19.16 5.48
C THR A 147 3.93 -19.84 5.90
N LYS A 148 2.84 -19.06 5.92
CA LYS A 148 1.47 -19.54 6.23
C LYS A 148 0.59 -19.36 5.00
N ILE A 149 0.38 -20.45 4.26
CA ILE A 149 -0.43 -20.49 3.02
C ILE A 149 -1.69 -21.35 3.18
N SER A 150 -2.71 -21.11 2.35
CA SER A 150 -3.88 -22.00 2.22
C SER A 150 -3.64 -23.18 1.26
N LEU A 151 -4.59 -24.12 1.15
CA LEU A 151 -4.58 -25.18 0.12
C LEU A 151 -4.43 -24.66 -1.31
N LYS A 152 -4.88 -23.42 -1.59
CA LYS A 152 -4.79 -22.79 -2.91
C LYS A 152 -3.49 -21.99 -3.10
N GLY A 153 -2.65 -21.92 -2.07
CA GLY A 153 -1.37 -21.21 -2.10
C GLY A 153 -0.22 -22.12 -2.52
N LYS A 154 0.83 -21.51 -3.10
CA LYS A 154 2.12 -22.16 -3.39
C LYS A 154 3.26 -21.35 -2.80
N VAL A 155 4.33 -22.02 -2.36
CA VAL A 155 5.64 -21.39 -2.16
C VAL A 155 6.60 -21.89 -3.23
N CYS A 156 7.25 -20.96 -3.91
CA CYS A 156 8.32 -21.18 -4.88
C CYS A 156 9.63 -20.64 -4.29
N ILE A 157 10.72 -21.40 -4.44
CA ILE A 157 12.06 -21.01 -4.01
C ILE A 157 12.94 -20.91 -5.26
N LEU A 158 13.67 -19.81 -5.39
CA LEU A 158 14.58 -19.50 -6.50
C LEU A 158 15.98 -19.17 -5.95
N GLY A 159 16.49 -20.01 -5.05
CA GLY A 159 17.77 -19.82 -4.35
C GLY A 159 18.03 -20.92 -3.33
N ASN A 160 19.16 -20.83 -2.62
CA ASN A 160 19.70 -21.88 -1.75
C ASN A 160 19.04 -21.94 -0.35
N LEU A 161 17.72 -21.72 -0.25
CA LEU A 161 17.04 -21.82 1.05
C LEU A 161 16.77 -23.27 1.43
N VAL A 162 17.29 -23.68 2.59
CA VAL A 162 16.97 -24.95 3.23
C VAL A 162 15.53 -24.88 3.77
N LYS A 163 14.71 -25.88 3.43
CA LYS A 163 13.33 -26.02 3.94
C LYS A 163 13.33 -26.88 5.20
N GLN A 164 12.72 -26.36 6.27
CA GLN A 164 12.43 -27.09 7.49
C GLN A 164 10.90 -27.18 7.73
N GLY A 165 10.46 -28.27 8.37
CA GLY A 165 9.06 -28.50 8.73
C GLY A 165 8.32 -29.50 7.83
N TRP A 166 7.45 -30.29 8.48
CA TRP A 166 6.62 -31.34 7.88
C TRP A 166 5.19 -30.82 7.67
N GLY A 167 4.57 -31.19 6.54
CA GLY A 167 3.20 -30.79 6.18
C GLY A 167 3.09 -29.75 5.06
N VAL A 168 1.84 -29.38 4.74
CA VAL A 168 1.50 -28.41 3.68
C VAL A 168 1.48 -26.97 4.22
N TRP A 169 1.03 -26.81 5.46
CA TRP A 169 0.77 -25.55 6.16
C TRP A 169 1.94 -25.26 7.12
N ASN A 170 2.32 -23.99 7.28
CA ASN A 170 3.43 -23.54 8.13
C ASN A 170 4.78 -24.19 7.76
N LYS A 171 5.45 -23.65 6.73
CA LYS A 171 6.81 -24.08 6.33
C LYS A 171 7.82 -23.00 6.68
N THR A 172 8.95 -23.41 7.26
CA THR A 172 10.09 -22.54 7.53
C THR A 172 11.13 -22.74 6.43
N TYR A 173 11.72 -21.65 5.97
CA TYR A 173 12.88 -21.65 5.08
C TYR A 173 13.99 -20.83 5.72
N HIS A 174 15.24 -21.22 5.53
CA HIS A 174 16.37 -20.42 6.01
C HIS A 174 17.58 -20.51 5.09
N ASN A 175 18.47 -19.53 5.16
CA ASN A 175 19.80 -19.65 4.55
C ASN A 175 20.80 -20.29 5.53
N ASP A 176 22.01 -20.50 5.01
CA ASP A 176 23.20 -21.02 5.67
C ASP A 176 23.90 -20.01 6.60
N LEU A 177 23.50 -18.73 6.58
CA LEU A 177 24.02 -17.69 7.49
C LEU A 177 23.30 -17.61 8.84
N VAL A 178 22.19 -18.33 9.04
CA VAL A 178 21.47 -18.35 10.33
C VAL A 178 22.33 -19.00 11.41
N GLY A 179 22.63 -18.24 12.47
CA GLY A 179 23.55 -18.67 13.54
C GLY A 179 25.03 -18.46 13.22
N VAL A 180 25.36 -17.92 12.04
CA VAL A 180 26.73 -17.57 11.62
C VAL A 180 26.91 -16.06 11.46
N SER A 181 25.90 -15.36 10.95
CA SER A 181 25.86 -13.90 10.87
C SER A 181 25.35 -13.26 12.16
N GLU A 182 25.94 -12.13 12.55
CA GLU A 182 25.50 -11.30 13.69
C GLU A 182 24.07 -10.76 13.51
N VAL A 183 23.65 -10.55 12.26
CA VAL A 183 22.33 -10.06 11.89
C VAL A 183 21.48 -11.22 11.35
N THR A 184 20.25 -11.34 11.83
CA THR A 184 19.25 -12.27 11.28
C THR A 184 17.90 -11.56 11.09
N LEU A 185 17.32 -11.73 9.89
CA LEU A 185 15.99 -11.22 9.54
C LEU A 185 14.95 -12.34 9.54
N VAL A 186 13.84 -12.13 10.24
CA VAL A 186 12.74 -13.09 10.38
C VAL A 186 11.51 -12.60 9.62
N PHE A 187 11.22 -13.22 8.49
CA PHE A 187 10.07 -12.91 7.63
C PHE A 187 8.87 -13.78 8.02
N ASN A 188 7.78 -13.15 8.47
CA ASN A 188 6.50 -13.80 8.78
C ASN A 188 5.52 -13.54 7.64
N VAL A 189 5.44 -14.48 6.68
CA VAL A 189 4.71 -14.29 5.42
C VAL A 189 3.42 -15.12 5.40
N ALA A 190 2.29 -14.45 5.55
CA ALA A 190 0.96 -15.05 5.46
C ALA A 190 0.29 -14.70 4.11
N SER A 191 -0.21 -15.71 3.40
CA SER A 191 -1.07 -15.49 2.23
C SER A 191 -2.27 -16.44 2.20
N GLY A 192 -3.47 -15.89 2.09
CA GLY A 192 -4.70 -16.68 1.91
C GLY A 192 -4.79 -17.41 0.56
N GLY A 193 -3.93 -17.08 -0.41
CA GLY A 193 -3.88 -17.68 -1.74
C GLY A 193 -2.62 -17.28 -2.52
N GLY A 194 -2.65 -17.44 -3.84
CA GLY A 194 -1.57 -16.98 -4.72
C GLY A 194 -0.26 -17.76 -4.58
N THR A 195 0.83 -17.18 -5.10
CA THR A 195 2.18 -17.76 -4.97
C THR A 195 3.09 -16.82 -4.19
N ILE A 196 3.71 -17.33 -3.13
CA ILE A 196 4.87 -16.70 -2.48
C ILE A 196 6.12 -17.18 -3.22
N THR A 197 6.91 -16.24 -3.76
CA THR A 197 8.20 -16.51 -4.40
C THR A 197 9.31 -15.93 -3.55
N LEU A 198 10.26 -16.77 -3.15
CA LEU A 198 11.45 -16.41 -2.39
C LEU A 198 12.68 -16.51 -3.32
N SER A 199 13.50 -15.47 -3.36
CA SER A 199 14.68 -15.31 -4.24
C SER A 199 15.77 -14.46 -3.62
#